data_AF-A0A6C2U2Z5-F1
#
_entry.id   AF-A0A6C2U2Z5-F1
#
_cell.length_a   1.000
_cell.length_b   1.000
_cell.length_c   1.000
_cell.angle_alpha   90.00
_cell.angle_beta   90.00
_cell.angle_gamma   90.00
#
_symmetry.space_group_name_H-M   'P 1'
#
loop_
_entity.id
_entity.type
_entity.pdbx_description
1 polymer ?
#
loop_
_entity_poly.entity_id
_entity_poly.type
_entity_poly.pdbx_seq_one_letter_code
_entity_poly.pdbx_strand_id
1 'polypeptide(L)'
;MLPTEDEWYKAAYLKSDGSAYSLYATGDSVPGVETDANYDGYNGTYSTPWDVGTGGVAENNGTFYMNGNVWEWNESAYDGTLDDMAELRVVRGGAFSVSELGLRSSTRHSYSPESESYLFGFRVAAIPEPSSIMLVGVAGGFALFIRRRLMV
;
A
#
# COMPACT_ATOMS: atom_id res chain seq x y z
N MET A 1 -9.16 6.22 2.48
CA MET A 1 -8.14 6.45 3.52
C MET A 1 -6.77 6.28 2.87
N LEU A 2 -5.69 6.77 3.48
CA LEU A 2 -4.37 6.23 3.13
C LEU A 2 -4.24 4.84 3.76
N PRO A 3 -3.46 3.92 3.18
CA PRO A 3 -3.17 2.66 3.85
C PRO A 3 -2.34 2.90 5.11
N THR A 4 -2.50 2.03 6.10
CA THR A 4 -1.49 1.85 7.14
C THR A 4 -0.19 1.32 6.53
N GLU A 5 0.94 1.51 7.21
CA GLU A 5 2.23 0.95 6.79
C GLU A 5 2.16 -0.57 6.62
N ASP A 6 1.41 -1.27 7.49
CA ASP A 6 1.23 -2.72 7.42
C ASP A 6 0.36 -3.15 6.24
N GLU A 7 -0.74 -2.46 5.94
CA GLU A 7 -1.56 -2.73 4.76
C GLU A 7 -0.77 -2.49 3.47
N TRP A 8 -0.02 -1.40 3.41
CA TRP A 8 0.85 -1.08 2.29
C TRP A 8 1.93 -2.15 2.12
N TYR A 9 2.62 -2.51 3.19
CA TYR A 9 3.69 -3.50 3.18
C TYR A 9 3.19 -4.88 2.76
N LYS A 10 2.01 -5.27 3.24
CA LYS A 10 1.36 -6.51 2.85
C LYS A 10 0.96 -6.52 1.38
N ALA A 11 0.37 -5.44 0.89
CA ALA A 11 0.00 -5.32 -0.52
C ALA A 11 1.22 -5.41 -1.44
N ALA A 12 2.34 -4.78 -1.07
CA ALA A 12 3.57 -4.80 -1.87
C ALA A 12 4.30 -6.15 -1.81
N TYR A 13 4.60 -6.66 -0.62
CA TYR A 13 5.65 -7.66 -0.46
C TYR A 13 5.16 -9.05 -0.07
N LEU A 14 3.91 -9.20 0.39
CA LEU A 14 3.40 -10.54 0.71
C LEU A 14 3.36 -11.37 -0.57
N LYS A 15 4.04 -12.52 -0.56
CA LYS A 15 4.00 -13.47 -1.68
C LYS A 15 2.56 -13.88 -1.94
N SER A 16 2.20 -14.09 -3.20
CA SER A 16 0.82 -14.41 -3.61
C SER A 16 0.25 -15.69 -2.98
N ASP A 17 1.12 -16.60 -2.54
CA ASP A 17 0.75 -17.82 -1.79
C ASP A 17 0.59 -17.60 -0.27
N GLY A 18 0.88 -16.39 0.22
CA GLY A 18 0.81 -16.02 1.63
C GLY A 18 1.92 -16.62 2.51
N SER A 19 2.94 -17.24 1.93
CA SER A 19 3.96 -18.00 2.68
C SER A 19 4.98 -17.13 3.41
N ALA A 20 5.33 -15.98 2.83
CA ALA A 20 6.37 -15.08 3.34
C ALA A 20 6.27 -13.70 2.67
N TYR A 21 7.14 -12.79 3.09
CA TYR A 21 7.39 -11.53 2.39
C TYR A 21 8.58 -11.68 1.44
N SER A 22 8.54 -10.94 0.34
CA SER A 22 9.59 -10.87 -0.67
C SER A 22 10.50 -9.65 -0.47
N LEU A 23 11.68 -9.67 -1.09
CA LEU A 23 12.62 -8.54 -1.03
C LEU A 23 12.10 -7.31 -1.79
N TYR A 24 11.38 -7.51 -2.90
CA TYR A 24 10.76 -6.48 -3.73
C TYR A 24 9.31 -6.86 -4.05
N ALA A 25 8.51 -5.89 -4.45
CA ALA A 25 7.12 -6.08 -4.84
C ALA A 25 6.96 -7.00 -6.05
N THR A 26 7.99 -7.15 -6.89
CA THR A 26 8.02 -8.12 -8.01
C THR A 26 8.59 -9.50 -7.63
N GLY A 27 9.07 -9.68 -6.40
CA GLY A 27 9.67 -10.93 -5.92
C GLY A 27 11.04 -10.73 -5.25
N ASP A 28 11.85 -11.80 -5.22
CA ASP A 28 13.16 -11.78 -4.53
C ASP A 28 14.33 -11.34 -5.42
N SER A 29 14.12 -11.30 -6.75
CA SER A 29 15.09 -10.79 -7.71
C SER A 29 15.00 -9.28 -7.85
N VAL A 30 16.14 -8.62 -8.04
CA VAL A 30 16.19 -7.18 -8.31
C VAL A 30 15.29 -6.85 -9.51
N PRO A 31 14.31 -5.94 -9.38
CA PRO A 31 13.47 -5.53 -10.50
C PRO A 31 14.31 -4.90 -11.60
N GLY A 32 14.00 -5.13 -12.88
CA GLY A 32 14.66 -4.44 -13.97
C GLY A 32 14.39 -2.93 -13.95
N VAL A 33 15.46 -2.14 -14.03
CA VAL A 33 15.42 -0.67 -14.14
C VAL A 33 14.58 -0.29 -15.36
N GLU A 34 13.50 0.45 -15.12
CA GLU A 34 12.62 1.00 -16.17
C GLU A 34 11.94 -0.05 -17.06
N THR A 35 11.93 -1.31 -16.62
CA THR A 35 11.16 -2.40 -17.26
C THR A 35 10.13 -2.96 -16.29
N ASP A 36 10.57 -3.34 -15.09
CA ASP A 36 9.70 -3.91 -14.07
C ASP A 36 9.22 -2.82 -13.10
N ALA A 37 10.11 -1.89 -12.76
CA ALA A 37 9.89 -0.77 -11.86
C ALA A 37 10.60 0.50 -12.39
N ASN A 38 10.04 1.68 -12.13
CA ASN A 38 10.67 2.95 -12.49
C ASN A 38 11.56 3.42 -11.33
N TYR A 39 12.88 3.29 -11.46
CA TYR A 39 13.86 3.69 -10.44
C TYR A 39 15.24 3.93 -11.06
N ASP A 40 16.20 4.38 -10.25
CA ASP A 40 17.60 4.62 -10.65
C ASP A 40 17.77 5.66 -11.78
N GLY A 41 16.91 6.68 -11.85
CA GLY A 41 16.89 7.70 -12.91
C GLY A 41 18.19 8.51 -13.15
N TYR A 42 19.25 8.30 -12.35
CA TYR A 42 20.60 8.78 -12.65
C TYR A 42 21.34 7.89 -13.65
N ASN A 43 21.08 6.58 -13.62
CA ASN A 43 21.61 5.59 -14.58
C ASN A 43 20.55 5.17 -15.61
N GLY A 44 19.28 5.53 -15.39
CA GLY A 44 18.15 5.29 -16.27
C GLY A 44 17.92 6.37 -17.33
N THR A 45 16.85 6.21 -18.10
CA THR A 45 16.39 7.10 -19.17
C THR A 45 15.32 8.08 -18.68
N TYR A 46 14.53 7.70 -17.68
CA TYR A 46 13.43 8.50 -17.15
C TYR A 46 13.89 9.42 -16.01
N SER A 47 13.52 10.69 -16.12
CA SER A 47 13.75 11.72 -15.10
C SER A 47 12.45 12.16 -14.42
N THR A 48 11.37 11.41 -14.62
CA THR A 48 10.03 11.68 -14.10
C THR A 48 9.33 10.37 -13.72
N PRO A 49 8.27 10.44 -12.89
CA PRO A 49 7.37 9.31 -12.72
C PRO A 49 6.76 8.88 -14.07
N TRP A 50 6.42 7.61 -14.18
CA TRP A 50 5.55 7.10 -15.24
C TRP A 50 4.10 7.46 -14.93
N ASP A 51 3.34 7.69 -16.01
CA ASP A 51 1.90 7.78 -15.92
C ASP A 51 1.32 6.44 -15.46
N VAL A 52 0.29 6.50 -14.61
CA VAL A 52 -0.35 5.30 -14.10
C VAL A 52 -0.97 4.51 -15.27
N GLY A 53 -0.56 3.25 -15.43
CA GLY A 53 -1.08 2.35 -16.46
C GLY A 53 -0.29 2.36 -17.77
N THR A 54 0.83 3.08 -17.85
CA THR A 54 1.63 3.17 -19.10
C THR A 54 2.92 2.35 -19.09
N GLY A 55 3.25 1.65 -18.00
CA GLY A 55 4.49 0.86 -17.89
C GLY A 55 4.51 -0.11 -16.72
N GLY A 56 5.65 -0.77 -16.50
CA GLY A 56 5.86 -1.71 -15.41
C GLY A 56 5.15 -3.05 -15.58
N VAL A 57 5.37 -3.94 -14.62
CA VAL A 57 4.74 -5.26 -14.54
C VAL A 57 3.79 -5.32 -13.35
N ALA A 58 2.85 -6.27 -13.37
CA ALA A 58 2.04 -6.55 -12.19
C ALA A 58 2.95 -7.09 -11.08
N GLU A 59 2.91 -6.42 -9.94
CA GLU A 59 3.60 -6.81 -8.73
C GLU A 59 2.78 -7.85 -7.95
N ASN A 60 3.30 -8.30 -6.81
CA ASN A 60 2.57 -9.17 -5.89
C ASN A 60 1.19 -8.57 -5.59
N ASN A 61 0.23 -9.46 -5.39
CA ASN A 61 -1.15 -9.09 -5.05
C ASN A 61 -1.84 -8.22 -6.11
N GLY A 62 -1.35 -8.22 -7.36
CA GLY A 62 -1.96 -7.49 -8.49
C GLY A 62 -1.78 -5.97 -8.39
N THR A 63 -0.79 -5.53 -7.62
CA THR A 63 -0.45 -4.12 -7.45
C THR A 63 0.47 -3.64 -8.58
N PHE A 64 0.62 -2.33 -8.69
CA PHE A 64 1.51 -1.69 -9.65
C PHE A 64 2.16 -0.47 -9.00
N TYR A 65 3.42 -0.25 -9.37
CA TYR A 65 4.22 0.89 -8.96
C TYR A 65 4.44 1.02 -7.45
N MET A 66 4.31 -0.07 -6.69
CA MET A 66 4.69 -0.09 -5.27
C MET A 66 6.20 -0.17 -5.10
N ASN A 67 6.95 -0.62 -6.12
CA ASN A 67 8.37 -0.36 -6.23
C ASN A 67 8.69 0.74 -7.25
N GLY A 68 9.26 1.84 -6.75
CA GLY A 68 9.70 2.96 -7.55
C GLY A 68 8.53 3.89 -7.90
N ASN A 69 8.67 4.59 -9.04
CA ASN A 69 7.78 5.65 -9.48
C ASN A 69 7.77 6.85 -8.52
N VAL A 70 7.07 6.78 -7.40
CA VAL A 70 7.05 7.82 -6.35
C VAL A 70 6.98 7.16 -4.97
N TRP A 71 7.57 7.80 -3.97
CA TRP A 71 7.38 7.39 -2.59
C TRP A 71 5.91 7.60 -2.22
N GLU A 72 5.29 6.62 -1.58
CA GLU A 72 3.87 6.69 -1.25
C GLU A 72 3.67 6.95 0.25
N TRP A 73 2.91 7.99 0.57
CA TRP A 73 2.49 8.32 1.93
C TRP A 73 1.53 7.28 2.51
N ASN A 74 1.74 6.96 3.78
CA ASN A 74 0.87 6.13 4.62
C ASN A 74 0.33 6.94 5.80
N GLU A 75 -0.79 6.51 6.39
CA GLU A 75 -1.35 7.18 7.59
C GLU A 75 -0.59 6.87 8.88
N SER A 76 0.27 5.84 8.88
CA SER A 76 1.02 5.42 10.06
C SER A 76 2.06 6.46 10.50
N ALA A 77 2.04 6.72 11.80
CA ALA A 77 3.15 7.32 12.54
C ALA A 77 4.44 6.51 12.37
N TYR A 78 5.59 7.18 12.26
CA TYR A 78 6.87 6.50 12.09
C TYR A 78 7.32 5.68 13.32
N ASP A 79 6.93 6.10 14.51
CA ASP A 79 7.21 5.37 15.75
C ASP A 79 6.16 4.27 16.04
N GLY A 80 5.12 4.18 15.20
CA GLY A 80 4.03 3.21 15.30
C GLY A 80 2.87 3.63 16.20
N THR A 81 2.89 4.83 16.80
CA THR A 81 1.84 5.31 17.70
C THR A 81 1.21 6.59 17.15
N LEU A 82 -0.04 6.52 16.71
CA LEU A 82 -0.76 7.69 16.18
C LEU A 82 -1.32 8.57 17.31
N ASP A 83 -0.48 9.38 17.94
CA ASP A 83 -0.87 10.24 19.08
C ASP A 83 -0.59 11.74 18.89
N ASP A 84 0.19 12.14 17.87
CA ASP A 84 0.45 13.52 17.50
C ASP A 84 0.21 13.74 15.99
N MET A 85 -0.59 14.75 15.63
CA MET A 85 -0.87 15.04 14.23
C MET A 85 0.33 15.62 13.48
N ALA A 86 1.30 16.22 14.18
CA ALA A 86 2.50 16.83 13.61
C ALA A 86 3.70 15.85 13.49
N GLU A 87 3.55 14.62 13.99
CA GLU A 87 4.61 13.62 13.94
C GLU A 87 4.96 13.17 12.52
N LEU A 88 6.13 12.56 12.37
CA LEU A 88 6.60 12.06 11.08
C LEU A 88 5.73 10.90 10.58
N ARG A 89 5.26 10.99 9.34
CA ARG A 89 4.49 9.95 8.67
C ARG A 89 5.39 9.06 7.82
N VAL A 90 5.04 7.79 7.71
CA VAL A 90 5.80 6.83 6.91
C VAL A 90 5.60 7.08 5.41
N VAL A 91 6.69 6.96 4.65
CA VAL A 91 6.65 6.77 3.20
C VAL A 91 7.39 5.49 2.80
N ARG A 92 6.88 4.79 1.78
CA ARG A 92 7.42 3.51 1.30
C ARG A 92 7.53 3.46 -0.24
N GLY A 93 8.24 2.45 -0.73
CA GLY A 93 8.23 2.03 -2.13
C GLY A 93 9.39 2.49 -3.00
N GLY A 94 10.04 3.60 -2.67
CA GLY A 94 11.05 4.22 -3.54
C GLY A 94 10.44 5.22 -4.51
N ALA A 95 11.27 5.86 -5.32
CA ALA A 95 10.84 6.77 -6.38
C ALA A 95 11.71 6.59 -7.63
N PHE A 96 11.30 7.19 -8.76
CA PHE A 96 12.01 7.07 -10.03
C PHE A 96 13.50 7.45 -9.96
N SER A 97 13.88 8.36 -9.06
CA SER A 97 15.26 8.86 -8.95
C SER A 97 16.09 8.19 -7.85
N VAL A 98 15.60 7.13 -7.19
CA VAL A 98 16.34 6.44 -6.12
C VAL A 98 16.93 5.12 -6.60
N SER A 99 18.06 4.72 -6.04
CA SER A 99 18.69 3.42 -6.33
C SER A 99 17.80 2.25 -5.89
N GLU A 100 18.11 1.05 -6.35
CA GLU A 100 17.49 -0.22 -5.93
C GLU A 100 17.31 -0.34 -4.40
N LEU A 101 18.25 0.16 -3.59
CA LEU A 101 18.16 0.11 -2.13
C LEU A 101 16.87 0.76 -1.59
N GLY A 102 16.34 1.77 -2.28
CA GLY A 102 15.07 2.42 -1.95
C GLY A 102 13.85 1.52 -2.12
N LEU A 103 13.98 0.46 -2.91
CA LEU A 103 12.90 -0.47 -3.26
C LEU A 103 12.74 -1.62 -2.27
N ARG A 104 13.80 -1.97 -1.54
CA ARG A 104 13.80 -3.13 -0.66
C ARG A 104 12.69 -3.04 0.37
N SER A 105 12.09 -4.19 0.68
CA SER A 105 11.03 -4.28 1.70
C SER A 105 11.45 -3.76 3.06
N SER A 106 12.71 -3.94 3.46
CA SER A 106 13.24 -3.37 4.70
C SER A 106 13.36 -1.84 4.71
N THR A 107 13.27 -1.18 3.55
CA THR A 107 13.43 0.27 3.46
C THR A 107 12.13 0.96 3.84
N ARG A 108 12.23 1.84 4.83
CA ARG A 108 11.18 2.75 5.26
C ARG A 108 11.79 4.12 5.54
N HIS A 109 11.09 5.17 5.15
CA HIS A 109 11.44 6.55 5.50
C HIS A 109 10.28 7.24 6.16
N SER A 110 10.54 8.43 6.70
CA SER A 110 9.52 9.30 7.22
C SER A 110 9.87 10.75 7.03
N TYR A 111 8.82 11.56 6.94
CA TYR A 111 8.90 12.98 6.72
C TYR A 111 7.77 13.67 7.47
N SER A 112 7.93 14.98 7.70
CA SER A 112 6.84 15.82 8.23
C SER A 112 5.61 15.71 7.32
N PRO A 113 4.38 15.66 7.86
CA PRO A 113 3.16 15.60 7.07
C PRO A 113 2.97 16.83 6.15
N GLU A 114 3.68 17.92 6.40
CA GLU A 114 3.68 19.13 5.56
C GLU A 114 4.68 19.05 4.39
N SER A 115 5.54 18.02 4.35
CA SER A 115 6.57 17.89 3.32
C SER A 115 5.97 17.55 1.96
N GLU A 116 6.31 18.34 0.94
CA GLU A 116 5.97 18.09 -0.44
C GLU A 116 7.23 17.97 -1.31
N SER A 117 7.17 17.09 -2.31
CA SER A 117 8.25 16.85 -3.26
C SER A 117 7.66 16.22 -4.51
N TYR A 118 8.28 16.47 -5.67
CA TYR A 118 7.94 15.78 -6.92
C TYR A 118 8.23 14.27 -6.87
N LEU A 119 8.93 13.80 -5.83
CA LEU A 119 9.18 12.38 -5.55
C LEU A 119 8.09 11.74 -4.68
N PHE A 120 7.15 12.51 -4.15
CA PHE A 120 6.13 12.03 -3.22
C PHE A 120 4.77 11.93 -3.90
N GLY A 121 4.06 10.86 -3.59
CA GLY A 121 2.69 10.60 -3.98
C GLY A 121 1.97 9.82 -2.90
N PHE A 122 0.87 9.17 -3.24
CA PHE A 122 0.10 8.36 -2.31
C PHE A 122 -0.76 7.35 -3.07
N ARG A 123 -1.26 6.36 -2.35
CA ARG A 123 -2.36 5.51 -2.81
C ARG A 123 -3.47 5.46 -1.80
N VAL A 124 -4.64 5.04 -2.26
CA VAL A 124 -5.85 4.96 -1.44
C VAL A 124 -6.11 3.52 -1.05
N ALA A 125 -6.45 3.33 0.22
CA ALA A 125 -7.04 2.11 0.75
C ALA A 125 -8.52 2.35 1.09
N ALA A 126 -9.31 1.29 0.92
CA ALA A 126 -10.71 1.24 1.29
C ALA A 126 -10.97 -0.05 2.07
N ILE A 127 -11.57 0.10 3.25
CA ILE A 127 -12.09 -1.02 4.02
C ILE A 127 -13.51 -1.27 3.49
N PRO A 128 -13.81 -2.44 2.90
CA PRO A 128 -15.16 -2.74 2.47
C PRO A 128 -16.06 -2.72 3.72
N GLU A 129 -17.10 -1.87 3.71
CA GLU A 129 -18.05 -1.85 4.82
C GLU A 129 -18.63 -3.26 5.00
N PRO A 130 -18.84 -3.72 6.25
CA PRO A 130 -19.60 -4.93 6.48
C PRO A 130 -20.99 -4.68 5.89
N SER A 131 -21.26 -5.28 4.73
CA SER A 131 -22.43 -5.02 3.90
C SER A 131 -23.65 -4.85 4.80
N SER A 132 -24.29 -3.68 4.79
CA SER A 132 -25.44 -3.40 5.66
C SER A 132 -26.55 -4.44 5.47
N ILE A 133 -26.54 -5.15 4.34
CA ILE A 133 -27.34 -6.33 4.02
C ILE A 133 -27.13 -7.49 5.00
N MET A 134 -25.90 -7.81 5.40
CA MET A 134 -25.66 -8.82 6.45
C MET A 134 -26.20 -8.36 7.80
N LEU A 135 -26.04 -7.08 8.14
CA LEU A 135 -26.57 -6.53 9.39
C LEU A 135 -28.10 -6.61 9.45
N VAL A 136 -28.77 -6.26 8.35
CA VAL A 136 -30.23 -6.38 8.19
C VAL A 136 -30.68 -7.83 8.16
N GLY A 137 -29.93 -8.72 7.52
CA GLY A 137 -30.23 -10.16 7.47
C GLY A 137 -30.15 -10.82 8.85
N VAL A 138 -29.12 -10.50 9.64
CA VAL A 138 -28.97 -10.99 11.02
C VAL A 138 -30.06 -10.40 11.91
N ALA A 139 -30.28 -9.09 11.88
CA ALA A 139 -31.33 -8.44 12.69
C ALA A 139 -32.74 -8.96 12.34
N GLY A 140 -33.04 -9.12 11.05
CA GLY A 140 -34.29 -9.69 10.57
C GLY A 140 -34.47 -11.16 10.98
N GLY A 141 -33.40 -11.96 10.90
CA GLY A 141 -33.39 -13.35 11.34
C GLY A 141 -33.66 -13.50 12.84
N PHE A 142 -33.02 -12.67 13.68
CA PHE A 142 -33.26 -12.65 15.13
C PHE A 142 -34.68 -12.20 15.48
N ALA A 143 -35.21 -11.17 14.81
CA ALA A 143 -36.58 -10.69 15.03
C ALA A 143 -37.61 -11.78 14.69
N LEU A 144 -37.42 -12.51 13.59
CA LEU A 144 -38.28 -13.64 13.21
C LEU A 144 -38.20 -14.80 14.20
N PHE A 145 -37.01 -15.10 14.73
CA PHE A 145 -36.82 -16.15 15.73
C PHE A 145 -37.50 -15.83 17.07
N ILE A 146 -37.39 -14.60 17.54
CA ILE A 146 -38.08 -14.12 18.76
C ILE A 146 -39.59 -14.16 18.56
N ARG A 147 -40.10 -13.68 17.41
CA ARG A 147 -41.53 -13.69 17.10
C ARG A 147 -42.11 -15.11 17.09
N ARG A 148 -41.33 -16.09 16.61
CA ARG A 148 -41.74 -17.51 16.55
C ARG A 148 -41.78 -18.18 17.93
N ARG A 149 -40.92 -17.76 18.88
CA ARG A 149 -40.96 -18.24 20.27
C ARG A 149 -42.09 -17.67 21.11
N LEU A 150 -42.60 -16.48 20.78
CA LEU A 150 -43.70 -15.84 21.52
C LEU A 150 -45.10 -16.30 21.08
N MET A 151 -45.20 -17.06 19.99
CA MET A 151 -46.47 -17.60 19.47
C MET A 151 -46.69 -19.10 19.77
N VAL A 152 -45.81 -19.72 20.57
CA VAL A 152 -45.92 -21.10 21.08
C VAL A 152 -46.17 -21.02 22.57
#